data_AF-A0A9J6EX60-F1
#
_entry.id   AF-A0A9J6EX60-F1
#
_cell.length_a   1.000
_cell.length_b   1.000
_cell.length_c   1.000
_cell.angle_alpha   90.00
_cell.angle_beta   90.00
_cell.angle_gamma   90.00
#
_symmetry.space_group_name_H-M   'P 1'
#
loop_
_entity.id
_entity.type
_entity.pdbx_description
1 polymer ?
#
loop_
_entity_poly.entity_id
_entity_poly.type
_entity_poly.pdbx_seq_one_letter_code
_entity_poly.pdbx_strand_id
1 'polypeptide(L)'
;MEKMNVRRAVQVVSPPVIAALKLLKEQAGHTCDASFAHVSPTIVFMDTMYRWFTLMDVNNSTQHVRQNNPDCKQYESEDDKRLGWLETSFLAYLAEIKRQSPAKNFLTKETYKGLLITTISNVECVRYLFMATRFRFVLTRKMSSNPIEASFGWLRKSAGSNDQTDVRAVLSGIEKALKTGIACMSNSSNVITADSSSCSSSALLHRSPRAAQNDAGALGFFYLLRVRSGCRPVKKTRHLNYSGCQLS
;
A
#
# COMPACT_ATOMS: atom_id res chain seq x y z
N MET A 1 -7.94 17.20 10.17
CA MET A 1 -7.54 15.91 9.56
C MET A 1 -7.95 15.73 8.10
N GLU A 2 -8.91 16.50 7.57
CA GLU A 2 -9.42 16.33 6.20
C GLU A 2 -8.35 16.52 5.10
N LYS A 3 -7.45 17.50 5.26
CA LYS A 3 -6.33 17.78 4.35
C LYS A 3 -5.27 16.67 4.25
N MET A 4 -5.19 15.77 5.24
CA MET A 4 -4.24 14.65 5.26
C MET A 4 -4.87 13.33 4.77
N ASN A 5 -6.13 13.36 4.33
CA ASN A 5 -6.84 12.16 3.92
C ASN A 5 -6.53 11.81 2.46
N VAL A 6 -5.54 10.95 2.24
CA VAL A 6 -5.12 10.47 0.91
C VAL A 6 -6.30 9.87 0.13
N ARG A 7 -7.26 9.22 0.80
CA ARG A 7 -8.44 8.65 0.13
C ARG A 7 -9.28 9.72 -0.57
N ARG A 8 -9.42 10.91 0.01
CA ARG A 8 -10.15 12.01 -0.61
C ARG A 8 -9.44 12.52 -1.85
N ALA A 9 -8.11 12.67 -1.79
CA ALA A 9 -7.32 13.07 -2.95
C ALA A 9 -7.46 12.07 -4.12
N VAL A 10 -7.42 10.76 -3.82
CA VAL A 10 -7.62 9.70 -4.83
C VAL A 10 -9.05 9.70 -5.38
N GLN A 11 -10.06 9.99 -4.55
CA GLN A 11 -11.46 10.09 -5.00
C GLN A 11 -11.68 11.22 -6.00
N VAL A 12 -10.99 12.36 -5.83
CA VAL A 12 -11.08 13.49 -6.76
C VAL A 12 -10.65 13.08 -8.16
N VAL A 13 -9.56 12.32 -8.28
CA VAL A 13 -9.02 11.85 -9.58
C VAL A 13 -9.54 10.47 -9.99
N SER A 14 -10.67 10.01 -9.44
CA SER A 14 -11.14 8.65 -9.67
C SER A 14 -11.82 8.44 -11.04
N PRO A 15 -11.87 7.20 -11.57
CA PRO A 15 -12.48 6.91 -12.87
C PRO A 15 -13.93 7.39 -13.03
N PRO A 16 -14.82 7.29 -12.01
CA PRO A 16 -16.16 7.84 -12.12
C PRO A 16 -16.19 9.36 -12.32
N VAL A 17 -15.30 10.11 -11.65
CA VAL A 17 -15.22 11.58 -11.81
C VAL A 17 -14.69 11.91 -13.21
N ILE A 18 -13.67 11.19 -13.67
CA ILE A 18 -13.12 11.38 -15.01
C ILE A 18 -14.17 11.06 -16.09
N ALA A 19 -14.93 9.98 -15.92
CA ALA A 19 -16.02 9.62 -16.84
C ALA A 19 -17.12 10.69 -16.86
N ALA A 20 -17.47 11.25 -15.70
CA ALA A 20 -18.41 12.36 -15.61
C ALA A 20 -17.89 13.60 -16.36
N LEU A 21 -16.61 13.96 -16.22
CA LEU A 21 -16.01 15.08 -16.97
C LEU A 21 -16.00 14.83 -18.49
N LYS A 22 -15.76 13.58 -18.92
CA LYS A 22 -15.84 13.19 -20.34
C LYS A 22 -17.26 13.40 -20.88
N LEU A 23 -18.28 12.96 -20.12
CA LEU A 23 -19.69 13.19 -20.47
C LEU A 23 -20.04 14.69 -20.53
N LEU A 24 -19.63 15.47 -19.53
CA LEU A 24 -19.90 16.91 -19.49
C LEU A 24 -19.23 17.65 -20.65
N LYS A 25 -18.04 17.22 -21.08
CA LYS A 25 -17.40 17.74 -22.29
C LYS A 25 -18.24 17.50 -23.53
N GLU A 26 -18.80 16.30 -23.69
CA GLU A 26 -19.64 15.94 -24.84
C GLU A 26 -20.97 16.71 -24.86
N GLN A 27 -21.50 17.05 -23.68
CA GLN A 27 -22.76 17.78 -23.53
C GLN A 27 -22.60 19.30 -23.38
N ALA A 28 -21.37 19.82 -23.53
CA ALA A 28 -21.05 21.23 -23.33
C ALA A 28 -21.85 22.13 -24.29
N GLY A 29 -22.58 23.10 -23.74
CA GLY A 29 -23.45 24.00 -24.50
C GLY A 29 -24.82 23.43 -24.84
N HIS A 30 -25.09 22.16 -24.53
CA HIS A 30 -26.40 21.52 -24.69
C HIS A 30 -27.13 21.40 -23.36
N THR A 31 -26.62 20.54 -22.47
CA THR A 31 -27.25 20.27 -21.16
C THR A 31 -26.39 20.76 -19.99
N CYS A 32 -25.18 21.26 -20.25
CA CYS A 32 -24.30 21.85 -19.26
C CYS A 32 -23.52 23.03 -19.83
N ASP A 33 -22.81 23.72 -18.94
CA ASP A 33 -22.04 24.93 -19.26
C ASP A 33 -21.07 24.71 -20.44
N ALA A 34 -21.00 25.67 -21.35
CA ALA A 34 -20.13 25.62 -22.52
C ALA A 34 -18.63 25.55 -22.16
N SER A 35 -18.24 26.02 -20.97
CA SER A 35 -16.87 25.94 -20.47
C SER A 35 -16.34 24.52 -20.34
N PHE A 36 -17.21 23.50 -20.20
CA PHE A 36 -16.81 22.10 -20.18
C PHE A 36 -16.20 21.63 -21.50
N ALA A 37 -16.42 22.33 -22.62
CA ALA A 37 -15.73 22.03 -23.88
C ALA A 37 -14.20 22.06 -23.76
N HIS A 38 -13.67 22.86 -22.83
CA HIS A 38 -12.24 23.06 -22.61
C HIS A 38 -11.64 22.15 -21.52
N VAL A 39 -12.39 21.21 -20.95
CA VAL A 39 -11.95 20.39 -19.81
C VAL A 39 -10.93 19.28 -20.18
N SER A 40 -10.58 19.15 -21.46
CA SER A 40 -9.69 18.09 -21.96
C SER A 40 -8.34 18.01 -21.23
N PRO A 41 -7.61 19.11 -20.97
CA PRO A 41 -6.34 19.05 -20.24
C PRO A 41 -6.51 18.50 -18.81
N THR A 42 -7.62 18.85 -18.15
CA THR A 42 -7.96 18.34 -16.81
C THR A 42 -8.21 16.84 -16.83
N ILE A 43 -8.97 16.35 -17.82
CA ILE A 43 -9.19 14.91 -18.00
C ILE A 43 -7.86 14.17 -18.18
N VAL A 44 -6.98 14.66 -19.06
CA VAL A 44 -5.67 14.04 -19.31
C VAL A 44 -4.81 14.03 -18.05
N PHE A 45 -4.80 15.12 -17.29
CA PHE A 45 -4.09 15.20 -16.02
C PHE A 45 -4.62 14.17 -15.01
N MET A 46 -5.95 14.09 -14.84
CA MET A 46 -6.56 13.18 -13.89
C MET A 46 -6.33 11.71 -14.27
N ASP A 47 -6.50 11.35 -15.55
CA ASP A 47 -6.22 10.01 -16.06
C ASP A 47 -4.75 9.64 -15.82
N THR A 48 -3.82 10.54 -16.12
CA THR A 48 -2.37 10.30 -15.96
C THR A 48 -1.98 10.13 -14.50
N MET A 49 -2.45 11.01 -13.61
CA MET A 49 -2.15 10.93 -12.18
C MET A 49 -2.80 9.73 -11.50
N TYR A 50 -4.05 9.39 -11.88
CA TYR A 50 -4.74 8.21 -11.37
C TYR A 50 -4.01 6.93 -11.77
N ARG A 51 -3.58 6.84 -13.03
CA ARG A 51 -2.80 5.71 -13.53
C ARG A 51 -1.47 5.58 -12.79
N TRP A 52 -0.73 6.67 -12.65
CA TRP A 52 0.51 6.69 -11.85
C TRP A 52 0.26 6.18 -10.43
N PHE A 53 -0.75 6.70 -9.73
CA PHE A 53 -1.07 6.27 -8.37
C PHE A 53 -1.41 4.78 -8.32
N THR A 54 -2.17 4.28 -9.29
CA THR A 54 -2.57 2.88 -9.39
C THR A 54 -1.36 1.95 -9.54
N LEU A 55 -0.42 2.30 -10.41
CA LEU A 55 0.81 1.52 -10.63
C LEU A 55 1.74 1.49 -9.41
N MET A 56 1.69 2.54 -8.59
CA MET A 56 2.50 2.70 -7.38
C MET A 56 1.83 2.12 -6.11
N ASP A 57 0.53 1.79 -6.17
CA ASP A 57 -0.27 1.24 -5.05
C ASP A 57 -0.79 -0.19 -5.31
N VAL A 58 -0.03 -1.00 -6.05
CA VAL A 58 -0.40 -2.41 -6.30
C VAL A 58 -0.32 -3.20 -4.98
N ASN A 59 -1.46 -3.64 -4.48
CA ASN A 59 -1.59 -4.18 -3.11
C ASN A 59 -1.50 -5.70 -3.03
N ASN A 60 -2.11 -6.42 -3.97
CA ASN A 60 -2.20 -7.88 -3.95
C ASN A 60 -2.45 -8.47 -5.34
N SER A 61 -2.26 -9.78 -5.48
CA SER A 61 -2.36 -10.49 -6.75
C SER A 61 -3.79 -10.68 -7.29
N THR A 62 -4.82 -10.30 -6.54
CA THR A 62 -6.24 -10.45 -6.94
C THR A 62 -6.94 -9.11 -7.19
N GLN A 63 -6.25 -7.99 -6.94
CA GLN A 63 -6.84 -6.66 -7.04
C GLN A 63 -7.31 -6.36 -8.47
N HIS A 64 -6.47 -6.70 -9.46
CA HIS A 64 -6.78 -6.51 -10.87
C HIS A 64 -8.04 -7.26 -11.31
N VAL A 65 -8.27 -8.48 -10.80
CA VAL A 65 -9.48 -9.26 -11.08
C VAL A 65 -10.71 -8.59 -10.47
N ARG A 66 -10.64 -8.21 -9.19
CA ARG A 66 -11.78 -7.61 -8.47
C ARG A 66 -12.18 -6.24 -9.01
N GLN A 67 -11.20 -5.44 -9.42
CA GLN A 67 -11.42 -4.08 -9.94
C GLN A 67 -11.57 -4.05 -11.46
N ASN A 68 -11.41 -5.19 -12.13
CA ASN A 68 -11.29 -5.29 -13.58
C ASN A 68 -10.31 -4.24 -14.17
N ASN A 69 -9.15 -4.10 -13.53
CA ASN A 69 -8.15 -3.09 -13.90
C ASN A 69 -6.76 -3.74 -14.02
N PRO A 70 -6.21 -3.89 -15.24
CA PRO A 70 -4.90 -4.51 -15.46
C PRO A 70 -3.75 -3.71 -14.84
N ASP A 71 -3.87 -2.39 -14.67
CA ASP A 71 -2.83 -1.57 -14.04
C ASP A 71 -2.64 -1.93 -12.56
N CYS A 72 -3.65 -2.53 -11.92
CA CYS A 72 -3.57 -3.04 -10.54
C CYS A 72 -2.94 -4.45 -10.41
N LYS A 73 -2.42 -5.04 -11.50
CA LYS A 73 -1.83 -6.40 -11.46
C LYS A 73 -0.50 -6.36 -10.74
N GLN A 74 -0.14 -7.41 -10.01
CA GLN A 74 1.23 -7.59 -9.53
C GLN A 74 2.22 -7.53 -10.70
N TYR A 75 3.41 -6.98 -10.47
CA TYR A 75 4.48 -7.06 -11.45
C TYR A 75 5.02 -8.48 -11.43
N GLU A 76 5.26 -9.08 -12.60
CA GLU A 76 5.72 -10.48 -12.73
C GLU A 76 7.00 -10.58 -13.56
N SER A 77 7.49 -9.46 -14.09
CA SER A 77 8.67 -9.38 -14.94
C SER A 77 9.31 -7.99 -14.81
N GLU A 78 10.62 -7.93 -15.02
CA GLU A 78 11.38 -6.69 -15.17
C GLU A 78 11.01 -5.91 -16.43
N ASP A 79 10.52 -6.58 -17.48
CA ASP A 79 10.14 -5.98 -18.76
C ASP A 79 8.64 -5.63 -18.84
N ASP A 80 7.98 -5.49 -17.69
CA ASP A 80 6.58 -5.11 -17.64
C ASP A 80 6.39 -3.73 -18.28
N LYS A 81 5.55 -3.65 -19.33
CA LYS A 81 5.26 -2.43 -20.08
C LYS A 81 4.79 -1.28 -19.19
N ARG A 82 4.20 -1.57 -18.03
CA ARG A 82 3.77 -0.56 -17.05
C ARG A 82 4.95 0.14 -16.38
N LEU A 83 6.06 -0.57 -16.16
CA LEU A 83 7.32 0.04 -15.69
C LEU A 83 7.87 0.99 -16.76
N GLY A 84 7.85 0.55 -18.04
CA GLY A 84 8.23 1.40 -19.17
C GLY A 84 7.37 2.66 -19.26
N TRP A 85 6.05 2.57 -19.01
CA TRP A 85 5.18 3.74 -18.98
C TRP A 85 5.53 4.72 -17.85
N LEU A 86 5.84 4.23 -16.65
CA LEU A 86 6.27 5.06 -15.52
C LEU A 86 7.57 5.80 -15.81
N GLU A 87 8.54 5.11 -16.40
CA GLU A 87 9.89 5.63 -16.67
C GLU A 87 9.92 6.60 -17.86
N THR A 88 9.16 6.33 -18.91
CA THR A 88 9.21 7.12 -20.15
C THR A 88 8.04 8.08 -20.26
N SER A 89 6.83 7.55 -20.35
CA SER A 89 5.62 8.31 -20.69
C SER A 89 5.23 9.28 -19.59
N PHE A 90 5.23 8.82 -18.33
CA PHE A 90 4.87 9.64 -17.18
C PHE A 90 5.92 10.72 -16.89
N LEU A 91 7.22 10.40 -16.92
CA LEU A 91 8.28 11.40 -16.70
C LEU A 91 8.30 12.45 -17.82
N ALA A 92 8.12 12.06 -19.08
CA ALA A 92 7.99 12.98 -20.20
C ALA A 92 6.77 13.90 -20.03
N TYR A 93 5.63 13.34 -19.62
CA TYR A 93 4.43 14.12 -19.29
C TYR A 93 4.72 15.16 -18.20
N LEU A 94 5.37 14.77 -17.09
CA LEU A 94 5.73 15.68 -16.00
C LEU A 94 6.66 16.81 -16.46
N ALA A 95 7.63 16.51 -17.32
CA ALA A 95 8.52 17.51 -17.88
C ALA A 95 7.77 18.51 -18.77
N GLU A 96 6.83 18.02 -19.58
CA GLU A 96 6.03 18.86 -20.46
C GLU A 96 5.10 19.80 -19.68
N ILE A 97 4.35 19.28 -18.71
CA ILE A 97 3.47 20.14 -17.89
C ILE A 97 4.26 21.17 -17.09
N LYS A 98 5.47 20.83 -16.64
CA LYS A 98 6.37 21.79 -15.97
C LYS A 98 6.82 22.90 -16.92
N ARG A 99 7.08 22.58 -18.19
CA ARG A 99 7.48 23.56 -19.22
C ARG A 99 6.34 24.50 -19.59
N GLN A 100 5.12 23.98 -19.67
CA GLN A 100 3.94 24.74 -20.08
C GLN A 100 3.29 25.54 -18.94
N SER A 101 3.51 25.13 -17.68
CA SER A 101 2.85 25.76 -16.54
C SER A 101 3.65 26.94 -15.98
N PRO A 102 3.02 28.09 -15.67
CA PRO A 102 3.68 29.13 -14.89
C PRO A 102 4.01 28.59 -13.49
N ALA A 103 5.14 29.00 -12.92
CA ALA A 103 5.66 28.44 -11.67
C ALA A 103 4.68 28.49 -10.49
N LYS A 104 3.75 29.45 -10.46
CA LYS A 104 2.72 29.59 -9.42
C LYS A 104 1.59 28.57 -9.51
N ASN A 105 1.37 27.97 -10.68
CA ASN A 105 0.27 27.04 -10.95
C ASN A 105 0.75 25.59 -11.10
N PHE A 106 2.00 25.32 -10.75
CA PHE A 106 2.61 24.01 -10.82
C PHE A 106 2.87 23.43 -9.43
N LEU A 107 3.29 22.16 -9.37
CA LEU A 107 3.76 21.52 -8.15
C LEU A 107 4.93 22.30 -7.55
N THR A 108 5.05 22.30 -6.21
CA THR A 108 6.22 22.85 -5.55
C THR A 108 7.48 22.12 -6.01
N LYS A 109 8.64 22.78 -5.91
CA LYS A 109 9.93 22.20 -6.32
C LYS A 109 10.20 20.87 -5.60
N GLU A 110 9.82 20.79 -4.33
CA GLU A 110 9.96 19.62 -3.47
C GLU A 110 9.03 18.50 -3.93
N THR A 111 7.76 18.82 -4.19
CA THR A 111 6.76 17.83 -4.64
C THR A 111 7.12 17.26 -6.00
N TYR A 112 7.53 18.10 -6.94
CA TYR A 112 8.00 17.67 -8.26
C TYR A 112 9.21 16.75 -8.17
N LYS A 113 10.23 17.12 -7.39
CA LYS A 113 11.41 16.28 -7.18
C LYS A 113 11.08 14.96 -6.49
N GLY A 114 10.23 15.01 -5.47
CA GLY A 114 9.76 13.82 -4.77
C GLY A 114 9.06 12.86 -5.74
N LEU A 115 8.17 13.37 -6.58
CA LEU A 115 7.45 12.58 -7.57
C LEU A 115 8.39 11.89 -8.57
N LEU A 116 9.41 12.61 -9.07
CA LEU A 116 10.43 12.03 -9.96
C LEU A 116 11.24 10.94 -9.26
N ILE A 117 11.83 11.24 -8.10
CA ILE A 117 12.67 10.30 -7.36
C ILE A 117 11.87 9.07 -6.96
N THR A 118 10.66 9.24 -6.42
CA THR A 118 9.80 8.11 -6.05
C THR A 118 9.48 7.24 -7.25
N THR A 119 9.18 7.82 -8.41
CA THR A 119 8.87 7.04 -9.63
C THR A 119 10.08 6.24 -10.09
N ILE A 120 11.23 6.92 -10.28
CA ILE A 120 12.47 6.29 -10.75
C ILE A 120 12.92 5.19 -9.77
N SER A 121 12.99 5.52 -8.48
CA SER A 121 13.43 4.55 -7.47
C SER A 121 12.51 3.33 -7.36
N ASN A 122 11.19 3.48 -7.56
CA ASN A 122 10.31 2.32 -7.57
C ASN A 122 10.53 1.44 -8.80
N VAL A 123 10.69 2.02 -9.99
CA VAL A 123 10.98 1.24 -11.21
C VAL A 123 12.28 0.46 -11.05
N GLU A 124 13.36 1.13 -10.63
CA GLU A 124 14.66 0.51 -10.40
C GLU A 124 14.58 -0.58 -9.31
N CYS A 125 13.86 -0.32 -8.23
CA CYS A 125 13.70 -1.30 -7.15
C CYS A 125 12.95 -2.54 -7.64
N VAL A 126 11.88 -2.38 -8.44
CA VAL A 126 11.15 -3.52 -9.01
C VAL A 126 12.07 -4.35 -9.91
N ARG A 127 12.83 -3.73 -10.81
CA ARG A 127 13.79 -4.43 -11.69
C ARG A 127 14.86 -5.15 -10.87
N TYR A 128 15.45 -4.49 -9.89
CA TYR A 128 16.44 -5.09 -9.00
C TYR A 128 15.90 -6.32 -8.26
N LEU A 129 14.66 -6.28 -7.78
CA LEU A 129 14.03 -7.41 -7.09
C LEU A 129 13.82 -8.63 -8.00
N PHE A 130 13.66 -8.44 -9.30
CA PHE A 130 13.60 -9.55 -10.26
C PHE A 130 15.00 -10.06 -10.60
N MET A 131 15.91 -9.17 -10.99
CA MET A 131 17.23 -9.54 -11.49
C MET A 131 18.15 -10.12 -10.42
N ALA A 132 18.26 -9.44 -9.28
CA ALA A 132 19.23 -9.76 -8.24
C ALA A 132 18.68 -10.74 -7.19
N THR A 133 17.42 -10.56 -6.78
CA THR A 133 16.83 -11.33 -5.67
C THR A 133 15.82 -12.39 -6.12
N ARG A 134 15.52 -12.50 -7.42
CA ARG A 134 14.67 -13.55 -8.01
C ARG A 134 13.27 -13.64 -7.38
N PHE A 135 12.63 -12.49 -7.15
CA PHE A 135 11.24 -12.45 -6.70
C PHE A 135 10.30 -13.04 -7.77
N ARG A 136 9.27 -13.76 -7.35
CA ARG A 136 8.23 -14.29 -8.27
C ARG A 136 7.30 -13.19 -8.78
N PHE A 137 7.04 -12.20 -7.95
CA PHE A 137 6.24 -11.02 -8.28
C PHE A 137 6.58 -9.86 -7.34
N VAL A 138 6.23 -8.63 -7.70
CA VAL A 138 6.45 -7.44 -6.86
C VAL A 138 5.15 -6.66 -6.66
N LEU A 139 4.95 -6.16 -5.44
CA LEU A 139 3.81 -5.35 -5.02
C LEU A 139 4.29 -3.98 -4.56
N THR A 140 4.09 -2.94 -5.38
CA THR A 140 4.62 -1.58 -5.13
C THR A 140 4.08 -0.94 -3.86
N ARG A 141 2.86 -1.29 -3.42
CA ARG A 141 2.32 -0.82 -2.14
C ARG A 141 3.20 -1.17 -0.94
N LYS A 142 4.00 -2.25 -1.02
CA LYS A 142 4.90 -2.68 0.05
C LYS A 142 6.12 -1.77 0.23
N MET A 143 6.38 -0.88 -0.73
CA MET A 143 7.45 0.11 -0.69
C MET A 143 7.02 1.43 -0.02
N SER A 144 5.75 1.56 0.38
CA SER A 144 5.20 2.76 1.05
C SER A 144 5.35 2.72 2.58
N SER A 145 5.28 3.88 3.24
CA SER A 145 5.25 4.03 4.70
C SER A 145 3.93 3.63 5.35
N ASN A 146 2.88 3.32 4.58
CA ASN A 146 1.55 2.98 5.08
C ASN A 146 1.53 1.92 6.20
N PRO A 147 2.32 0.82 6.14
CA PRO A 147 2.35 -0.16 7.22
C PRO A 147 2.89 0.40 8.55
N ILE A 148 3.84 1.33 8.49
CA ILE A 148 4.41 2.01 9.65
C ILE A 148 3.40 3.02 10.21
N GLU A 149 2.72 3.78 9.36
CA GLU A 149 1.65 4.69 9.80
C GLU A 149 0.49 3.93 10.46
N ALA A 150 0.14 2.76 9.94
CA ALA A 150 -0.84 1.88 10.53
C ALA A 150 -0.39 1.34 11.90
N SER A 151 0.90 1.06 12.09
CA SER A 151 1.44 0.64 13.39
C SER A 151 1.38 1.78 14.41
N PHE A 152 1.67 3.02 14.02
CA PHE A 152 1.48 4.19 14.88
C PHE A 152 0.00 4.42 15.25
N GLY A 153 -0.91 4.22 14.31
CA GLY A 153 -2.36 4.25 14.59
C GLY A 153 -2.80 3.16 15.57
N TRP A 154 -2.20 1.98 15.48
CA TRP A 154 -2.44 0.90 16.42
C TRP A 154 -1.89 1.22 17.82
N LEU A 155 -0.66 1.74 17.91
CA LEU A 155 -0.04 2.14 19.19
C LEU A 155 -0.91 3.15 19.94
N ARG A 156 -1.37 4.21 19.24
CA ARG A 156 -2.30 5.19 19.83
C ARG A 156 -3.58 4.56 20.36
N LYS A 157 -4.20 3.66 19.57
CA LYS A 157 -5.40 2.92 20.01
C LYS A 157 -5.15 2.01 21.19
N SER A 158 -3.98 1.38 21.26
CA SER A 158 -3.59 0.50 22.36
C SER A 158 -3.45 1.25 23.69
N ALA A 159 -3.16 2.55 23.63
CA ALA A 159 -3.06 3.47 24.76
C ALA A 159 -4.36 4.26 25.02
N GLY A 160 -5.51 3.74 24.59
CA GLY A 160 -6.82 4.40 24.81
C GLY A 160 -7.19 5.44 23.76
N SER A 161 -6.60 5.38 22.56
CA SER A 161 -6.79 6.36 21.48
C SER A 161 -6.34 7.77 21.83
N ASN A 162 -5.34 7.89 22.71
CA ASN A 162 -4.67 9.16 22.98
C ASN A 162 -3.77 9.54 21.78
N ASP A 163 -3.96 10.74 21.24
CA ASP A 163 -3.13 11.25 20.15
C ASP A 163 -1.73 11.67 20.62
N GLN A 164 -1.57 11.95 21.92
CA GLN A 164 -0.30 12.27 22.55
C GLN A 164 0.21 11.07 23.35
N THR A 165 0.77 10.07 22.66
CA THR A 165 1.37 8.90 23.32
C THR A 165 2.74 9.25 23.90
N ASP A 166 2.93 9.00 25.19
CA ASP A 166 4.26 9.07 25.80
C ASP A 166 5.11 7.83 25.45
N VAL A 167 6.40 7.91 25.75
CA VAL A 167 7.37 6.84 25.47
C VAL A 167 7.00 5.54 26.20
N ARG A 168 6.44 5.62 27.42
CA ARG A 168 6.10 4.43 28.22
C ARG A 168 4.91 3.67 27.61
N ALA A 169 3.92 4.39 27.11
CA ALA A 169 2.76 3.85 26.42
C ALA A 169 3.19 3.17 25.10
N VAL A 170 4.10 3.79 24.36
CA VAL A 170 4.67 3.19 23.14
C VAL A 170 5.43 1.90 23.46
N LEU A 171 6.33 1.91 24.45
CA LEU A 171 7.08 0.72 24.87
C LEU A 171 6.16 -0.41 25.31
N SER A 172 5.16 -0.11 26.15
CA SER A 172 4.17 -1.08 26.61
C SER A 172 3.34 -1.63 25.46
N GLY A 173 2.99 -0.78 24.48
CA GLY A 173 2.31 -1.19 23.25
C GLY A 173 3.15 -2.16 22.43
N ILE A 174 4.41 -1.83 22.16
CA ILE A 174 5.32 -2.72 21.42
C ILE A 174 5.50 -4.06 22.15
N GLU A 175 5.74 -4.02 23.46
CA GLU A 175 5.88 -5.23 24.28
C GLU A 175 4.63 -6.11 24.21
N LYS A 176 3.43 -5.50 24.27
CA LYS A 176 2.16 -6.19 24.09
C LYS A 176 2.05 -6.81 22.71
N ALA A 177 2.43 -6.11 21.64
CA ALA A 177 2.41 -6.65 20.28
C ALA A 177 3.29 -7.89 20.12
N LEU A 178 4.47 -7.90 20.74
CA LEU A 178 5.39 -9.03 20.74
C LEU A 178 4.86 -10.20 21.56
N LYS A 179 4.43 -9.96 22.81
CA LYS A 179 3.92 -11.01 23.72
C LYS A 179 2.64 -11.67 23.22
N THR A 180 1.80 -10.93 22.50
CA THR A 180 0.52 -11.44 21.98
C THR A 180 0.62 -12.01 20.57
N GLY A 181 1.80 -11.92 19.92
CA GLY A 181 1.99 -12.38 18.55
C GLY A 181 1.15 -11.63 17.52
N ILE A 182 0.75 -10.38 17.80
CA ILE A 182 0.02 -9.53 16.83
C ILE A 182 0.88 -9.26 15.59
N ALA A 183 2.19 -9.22 15.78
CA ALA A 183 3.17 -9.22 14.71
C ALA A 183 3.57 -10.65 14.38
N CYS A 184 3.22 -11.13 13.18
CA CYS A 184 3.64 -12.45 12.70
C CYS A 184 4.59 -12.30 11.51
N MET A 185 5.51 -13.26 11.39
CA MET A 185 6.32 -13.46 10.17
C MET A 185 5.46 -14.12 9.09
N SER A 186 5.85 -13.94 7.82
CA SER A 186 5.21 -14.67 6.71
C SER A 186 5.59 -16.15 6.78
N ASN A 187 4.61 -17.04 6.57
CA ASN A 187 4.84 -18.49 6.51
C ASN A 187 5.44 -18.95 5.17
N SER A 188 5.54 -18.04 4.19
CA SER A 188 6.04 -18.32 2.85
C SER A 188 6.90 -17.18 2.32
N SER A 189 7.95 -17.52 1.58
CA SER A 189 8.79 -16.57 0.85
C SER A 189 8.27 -16.35 -0.58
N ASN A 190 8.48 -15.14 -1.10
CA ASN A 190 8.19 -14.76 -2.48
C ASN A 190 9.44 -14.81 -3.38
N VAL A 191 10.55 -15.35 -2.86
CA VAL A 191 11.81 -15.53 -3.58
C VAL A 191 11.89 -16.95 -4.10
N ILE A 192 12.32 -17.12 -5.35
CA ILE A 192 12.61 -18.44 -5.92
C ILE A 192 13.90 -18.95 -5.26
N THR A 193 13.78 -20.02 -4.46
CA THR A 193 14.93 -20.76 -3.92
C THR A 193 15.23 -21.97 -4.80
N ALA A 194 16.51 -22.29 -4.96
CA ALA A 194 16.94 -23.46 -5.74
C ALA A 194 16.36 -24.78 -5.18
N ASP A 195 16.14 -24.84 -3.86
CA ASP A 195 15.49 -25.97 -3.19
C ASP A 195 14.02 -25.67 -2.94
N SER A 196 13.15 -26.12 -3.83
CA SER A 196 11.69 -26.05 -3.65
C SER A 196 11.11 -27.34 -3.06
N SER A 197 11.87 -28.02 -2.18
CA SER A 197 11.38 -29.08 -1.29
C SER A 197 11.28 -28.57 0.15
N SER A 198 10.05 -28.31 0.58
CA SER A 198 9.58 -28.10 1.97
C SER A 198 10.61 -27.63 3.02
N CYS A 199 10.68 -26.33 3.27
CA CYS A 199 11.22 -25.82 4.53
C CYS A 199 10.08 -25.22 5.35
N SER A 200 9.46 -26.05 6.20
CA SER A 200 8.49 -25.61 7.19
C SER A 200 9.19 -24.73 8.22
N SER A 201 8.91 -23.43 8.22
CA SER A 201 9.43 -22.47 9.18
C SER A 201 8.79 -22.64 10.56
N SER A 202 9.03 -23.78 11.21
CA SER A 202 8.57 -24.08 12.58
C SER A 202 9.59 -23.69 13.66
N ALA A 203 10.80 -23.29 13.27
CA ALA A 203 11.95 -23.21 14.18
C ALA A 203 12.08 -21.92 15.01
N LEU A 204 11.22 -20.91 14.83
CA LEU A 204 11.35 -19.62 15.55
C LEU A 204 10.34 -19.39 16.69
N LEU A 205 9.43 -20.33 16.97
CA LEU A 205 8.47 -20.18 18.08
C LEU A 205 8.99 -20.69 19.44
N HIS A 206 10.22 -21.22 19.52
CA HIS A 206 10.75 -21.69 20.79
C HIS A 206 12.23 -21.32 21.00
N ARG A 207 12.48 -20.07 21.41
CA ARG A 207 13.72 -19.76 22.13
C ARG A 207 13.47 -18.72 23.22
N SER A 208 13.48 -19.20 24.47
CA SER A 208 13.71 -18.39 25.67
C SER A 208 15.16 -17.85 25.65
N PRO A 209 15.49 -16.75 26.35
CA PRO A 209 16.68 -15.97 26.07
C PRO A 209 17.93 -16.65 26.64
N ARG A 210 18.95 -16.84 25.79
CA ARG A 210 20.33 -17.02 26.25
C ARG A 210 21.32 -16.26 25.36
N ALA A 211 22.37 -15.83 26.05
CA ALA A 211 23.43 -14.89 25.72
C ALA A 211 24.06 -14.95 24.32
N ALA A 212 24.62 -13.80 23.96
CA ALA A 212 25.30 -13.46 22.73
C ALA A 212 26.42 -14.44 22.34
N GLN A 213 26.56 -14.66 21.03
CA GLN A 213 27.84 -14.85 20.36
C GLN A 213 27.73 -14.36 18.91
N ASN A 214 28.80 -13.68 18.50
CA ASN A 214 28.96 -12.99 17.23
C ASN A 214 28.97 -13.99 16.06
N ASP A 215 28.24 -13.67 15.00
CA ASP A 215 28.64 -13.98 13.63
C ASP A 215 28.15 -12.87 12.70
N ALA A 216 29.11 -12.21 12.07
CA ALA A 216 28.92 -11.20 11.05
C ALA A 216 28.75 -11.90 9.70
N GLY A 217 27.58 -11.76 9.07
CA GLY A 217 27.38 -12.24 7.71
C GLY A 217 25.93 -12.07 7.24
N ALA A 218 25.75 -11.25 6.19
CA ALA A 218 24.53 -11.08 5.40
C ALA A 218 23.32 -10.41 6.10
N LEU A 219 23.38 -9.08 6.24
CA LEU A 219 22.21 -8.24 6.49
C LEU A 219 21.36 -8.08 5.21
N GLY A 220 20.51 -9.07 4.96
CA GLY A 220 19.38 -8.99 4.02
C GLY A 220 18.06 -8.99 4.77
N PHE A 221 17.85 -8.04 5.70
CA PHE A 221 16.62 -7.97 6.49
C PHE A 221 15.54 -7.14 5.78
N PHE A 222 14.75 -7.78 4.91
CA PHE A 222 13.42 -7.27 4.52
C PHE A 222 12.34 -8.22 5.06
N TYR A 223 12.15 -8.22 6.38
CA TYR A 223 11.00 -8.89 7.00
C TYR A 223 9.83 -7.92 7.15
N LEU A 224 8.77 -8.17 6.38
CA LEU A 224 7.53 -7.40 6.44
C LEU A 224 6.71 -7.86 7.65
N LEU A 225 6.77 -7.12 8.76
CA LEU A 225 5.88 -7.34 9.90
C LEU A 225 4.44 -7.05 9.49
N ARG A 226 3.56 -8.05 9.60
CA ARG A 226 2.12 -7.86 9.36
C ARG A 226 1.42 -7.69 10.71
N VAL A 227 0.92 -6.49 10.98
CA VAL A 227 0.00 -6.26 12.11
C VAL A 227 -1.37 -6.80 11.73
N ARG A 228 -1.86 -7.84 12.41
CA ARG A 228 -3.23 -8.34 12.24
C ARG A 228 -4.23 -7.29 12.74
N SER A 229 -4.92 -6.63 11.83
CA SER A 229 -6.10 -5.83 12.15
C SER A 229 -7.35 -6.72 12.13
N GLY A 230 -7.89 -7.01 13.31
CA GLY A 230 -9.26 -7.49 13.51
C GLY A 230 -9.45 -9.01 13.63
N CYS A 231 -9.31 -9.54 14.85
CA CYS A 231 -10.17 -10.66 15.27
C CYS A 231 -11.48 -10.07 15.78
N ARG A 232 -12.58 -10.24 15.03
CA ARG A 232 -13.92 -10.11 15.64
C ARG A 232 -14.06 -11.25 16.66
N PRO A 233 -14.53 -10.99 17.89
CA PRO A 233 -14.81 -12.08 18.82
C PRO A 233 -15.95 -12.94 18.26
N VAL A 234 -15.64 -14.20 17.98
CA VAL A 234 -16.64 -15.25 17.79
C VAL A 234 -17.41 -15.36 19.11
N LYS A 235 -18.69 -15.02 19.09
CA LYS A 235 -19.59 -15.26 20.23
C LYS A 235 -19.60 -16.76 20.49
N LYS A 236 -18.95 -17.21 21.57
CA LYS A 236 -19.19 -18.53 22.16
C LYS A 236 -20.59 -18.50 22.75
N THR A 237 -21.56 -19.05 22.05
CA THR A 237 -22.85 -19.47 22.62
C THR A 237 -22.56 -20.54 23.66
N ARG A 238 -22.64 -20.18 24.95
CA ARG A 238 -22.73 -21.16 26.03
C ARG A 238 -24.14 -21.73 26.00
N HIS A 239 -24.27 -22.96 25.53
CA HIS A 239 -25.42 -23.80 25.88
C HIS A 239 -25.30 -24.13 27.37
N LEU A 240 -26.16 -23.51 28.18
CA LEU A 240 -26.43 -23.95 29.54
C LEU A 240 -27.43 -25.11 29.44
N ASN A 241 -26.94 -26.33 29.65
CA ASN A 241 -27.78 -27.48 29.95
C ASN A 241 -28.28 -27.32 31.39
N TYR A 242 -29.56 -27.01 31.57
CA TYR A 242 -30.27 -27.24 32.82
C TYR A 242 -31.16 -28.47 32.62
N SER A 243 -30.72 -29.58 33.19
CA SER A 243 -31.51 -30.80 33.34
C SER A 243 -32.02 -30.92 34.77
N GLY A 244 -33.35 -30.95 34.92
CA GLY A 244 -34.08 -31.75 35.90
C GLY A 244 -34.24 -31.22 37.32
N CYS A 245 -35.47 -30.85 37.70
CA CYS A 245 -36.38 -31.69 38.51
C CYS A 245 -37.42 -30.86 39.28
N GLN A 246 -38.68 -31.14 38.95
CA GLN A 246 -39.92 -31.20 39.75
C GLN A 246 -39.97 -30.57 41.16
N LEU A 247 -41.06 -29.86 41.45
CA LEU A 247 -42.17 -30.35 42.30
C LEU A 247 -43.26 -29.28 42.49
N SER A 248 -44.51 -29.76 42.38
CA SER A 248 -45.80 -29.18 42.79
C SER A 248 -46.40 -28.08 41.90
#